data_AF-A0A535DQW3-F1
#
_entry.id   AF-A0A535DQW3-F1
#
_cell.length_a   1.000
_cell.length_b   1.000
_cell.length_c   1.000
_cell.angle_alpha   90.00
_cell.angle_beta   90.00
_cell.angle_gamma   90.00
#
_symmetry.space_group_name_H-M   'P 1'
#
loop_
_entity.id
_entity.type
_entity.pdbx_description
1 polymer ?
#
loop_
_entity_poly.entity_id
_entity_poly.type
_entity_poly.pdbx_seq_one_letter_code
_entity_poly.pdbx_strand_id
1 'polypeptide(L)'
;MSARSGRNPSDKAEEPSAPDAAANTLAHGVLPDPVIRDQRSEATFVFVQLDPTLAREGVTAWLRSVTGLVQELTAPAKIARLASVAVGFGPSFFNGAGGPRFGLAPDRVPAGFSELPTVSATDPLLHTDVVFYVMSLSQALVARFLQGLAATVPVIAGVTTASGFQRGDGRELGGFRDGLRNTTSTDRASVVFVDREEAPDEPDWLQDGTYMAYLRVREDVEALTALPLEQQERIFGRRKEDGSRFDLPGGTPPKDEGPIGPAMPGDAHAAKAGPRGDHDDVAIFRRGVPYLQLSSSGKVVAGLHFVSFQARLANFEVILNRWMLNPDFPKTGAGVDALFARGLATIERAAFFVVPPADQRFVGAPMFDPARPPVPEIGRLIVHKKVVDSAGNPALVELGNIAFQVFSSDGQAIGPAFITRSNGLAISPDIPMHQSLVLRELAPPPNSDGAAEIPFTLTRHRDVQIVVNHRRQPGPYGGT
;
A
#
# COMPACT_ATOMS: atom_id res chain seq x y z
N MET A 1 65.11 -11.73 37.86
CA MET A 1 64.50 -11.64 36.51
C MET A 1 63.00 -11.61 36.72
N SER A 2 62.41 -10.41 36.82
CA SER A 2 61.60 -9.77 35.77
C SER A 2 60.25 -10.49 35.58
N ALA A 3 59.05 -9.94 35.72
CA ALA A 3 58.52 -8.69 36.24
C ALA A 3 57.02 -8.97 36.53
N ARG A 4 56.49 -8.47 37.65
CA ARG A 4 55.04 -8.48 37.94
C ARG A 4 54.39 -7.31 37.19
N SER A 5 53.48 -7.57 36.26
CA SER A 5 52.59 -6.57 35.66
C SER A 5 51.20 -6.74 36.26
N GLY A 6 50.73 -5.71 36.96
CA GLY A 6 49.39 -5.63 37.51
C GLY A 6 48.36 -5.36 36.43
N ARG A 7 47.21 -6.03 36.49
CA ARG A 7 46.01 -5.63 35.76
C ARG A 7 45.18 -4.68 36.61
N ASN A 8 44.91 -3.51 36.04
CA ASN A 8 43.95 -2.52 36.52
C ASN A 8 42.53 -3.11 36.59
N PRO A 9 41.71 -2.74 37.58
CA PRO A 9 40.27 -3.00 37.57
C PRO A 9 39.57 -1.85 36.83
N SER A 10 39.61 -1.88 35.50
CA SER A 10 38.85 -0.94 34.67
C SER A 10 38.52 -1.56 33.31
N ASP A 11 37.84 -2.70 33.33
CA ASP A 11 37.06 -3.19 32.19
C ASP A 11 35.61 -3.34 32.66
N LYS A 12 34.95 -2.20 32.88
CA LYS A 12 33.50 -2.16 32.72
C LYS A 12 33.30 -2.18 31.21
N ALA A 13 32.77 -3.29 30.71
CA ALA A 13 32.18 -3.30 29.38
C ALA A 13 31.20 -2.13 29.32
N GLU A 14 31.47 -1.15 28.46
CA GLU A 14 30.50 -0.12 28.11
C GLU A 14 29.27 -0.84 27.55
N GLU A 15 28.17 -0.80 28.31
CA GLU A 15 26.85 -1.03 27.73
C GLU A 15 26.70 -0.08 26.54
N PRO A 16 26.27 -0.57 25.37
CA PRO A 16 26.02 0.31 24.25
C PRO A 16 24.98 1.32 24.71
N SER A 17 25.38 2.59 24.76
CA SER A 17 24.49 3.72 25.01
C SER A 17 23.30 3.56 24.08
N ALA A 18 22.10 3.46 24.67
CA ALA A 18 20.87 3.42 23.93
C ALA A 18 20.87 4.59 22.94
N PRO A 19 20.64 4.35 21.63
CA PRO A 19 20.55 5.44 20.68
C PRO A 19 19.44 6.38 21.17
N ASP A 20 19.71 7.69 21.17
CA ASP A 20 18.73 8.72 21.48
C ASP A 20 17.41 8.37 20.78
N ALA A 21 16.39 8.02 21.58
CA ALA A 21 15.09 7.63 21.08
C ALA A 21 14.38 8.87 20.55
N ALA A 22 14.66 9.25 19.30
CA ALA A 22 13.63 9.84 18.47
C ALA A 22 12.40 8.91 18.63
N ALA A 23 11.36 9.41 19.29
CA ALA A 23 10.17 8.61 19.57
C ALA A 23 9.72 7.97 18.25
N ASN A 24 9.65 6.64 18.20
CA ASN A 24 9.30 5.93 16.98
C ASN A 24 7.91 6.38 16.50
N THR A 25 7.90 7.21 15.45
CA THR A 25 6.73 7.84 14.83
C THR A 25 6.04 6.92 13.83
N LEU A 26 6.57 5.73 13.58
CA LEU A 26 6.00 4.79 12.60
C LEU A 26 4.55 4.41 12.96
N ALA A 27 3.71 4.33 11.93
CA ALA A 27 2.32 3.91 12.06
C ALA A 27 2.18 2.58 12.84
N HIS A 28 1.31 2.59 13.86
CA HIS A 28 1.10 1.45 14.75
C HIS A 28 0.28 0.32 14.12
N GLY A 29 0.55 -0.90 14.60
CA GLY A 29 -0.19 -2.09 14.17
C GLY A 29 -0.04 -2.41 12.69
N VAL A 30 1.07 -2.00 12.06
CA VAL A 30 1.42 -2.23 10.64
C VAL A 30 2.45 -3.37 10.49
N LEU A 31 3.62 -3.24 11.12
CA LEU A 31 4.65 -4.28 11.07
C LEU A 31 4.35 -5.43 12.06
N PRO A 32 4.83 -6.65 11.80
CA PRO A 32 4.57 -7.80 12.66
C PRO A 32 5.14 -7.64 14.08
N ASP A 33 4.28 -7.73 15.07
CA ASP A 33 4.59 -7.74 16.50
C ASP A 33 4.20 -9.10 17.15
N PRO A 34 4.43 -9.32 18.46
CA PRO A 34 4.11 -10.59 19.09
C PRO A 34 2.65 -11.02 18.99
N VAL A 35 1.68 -10.09 18.98
CA VAL A 35 0.25 -10.42 18.83
C VAL A 35 -0.03 -10.82 17.39
N ILE A 36 0.45 -10.02 16.43
CA ILE A 36 0.25 -10.26 14.99
C ILE A 36 0.87 -11.61 14.56
N ARG A 37 2.00 -11.99 15.16
CA ARG A 37 2.69 -13.27 14.88
C ARG A 37 2.06 -14.47 15.57
N ASP A 38 1.21 -14.25 16.57
CA ASP A 38 0.55 -15.35 17.29
C ASP A 38 -0.51 -15.98 16.38
N GLN A 39 -0.36 -17.27 16.12
CA GLN A 39 -1.23 -18.05 15.22
C GLN A 39 -2.66 -18.19 15.75
N ARG A 40 -2.88 -17.90 17.04
CA ARG A 40 -4.19 -17.87 17.67
C ARG A 40 -4.86 -16.51 17.55
N SER A 41 -4.15 -15.50 17.05
CA SER A 41 -4.73 -14.17 16.90
C SER A 41 -5.80 -14.20 15.81
N GLU A 42 -6.95 -13.64 16.15
CA GLU A 42 -8.04 -13.39 15.21
C GLU A 42 -7.96 -11.95 14.73
N ALA A 43 -8.48 -11.71 13.54
CA ALA A 43 -8.62 -10.40 12.96
C ALA A 43 -10.07 -9.92 13.07
N THR A 44 -10.25 -8.66 13.44
CA THR A 44 -11.51 -7.94 13.32
C THR A 44 -11.25 -6.64 12.57
N PHE A 45 -11.94 -6.47 11.44
CA PHE A 45 -12.02 -5.22 10.71
C PHE A 45 -13.29 -4.50 11.15
N VAL A 46 -13.17 -3.24 11.56
CA VAL A 46 -14.29 -2.38 11.91
C VAL A 46 -14.29 -1.19 10.96
N PHE A 47 -15.20 -1.20 9.99
CA PHE A 47 -15.37 -0.14 9.00
C PHE A 47 -16.42 0.85 9.52
N VAL A 48 -16.00 2.08 9.77
CA VAL A 48 -16.80 3.15 10.36
C VAL A 48 -17.06 4.23 9.32
N GLN A 49 -18.32 4.63 9.20
CA GLN A 49 -18.76 5.81 8.47
C GLN A 49 -19.19 6.86 9.51
N LEU A 50 -18.61 8.05 9.44
CA LEU A 50 -18.94 9.16 10.32
C LEU A 50 -20.18 9.90 9.81
N ASP A 51 -20.86 10.61 10.70
CA ASP A 51 -21.93 11.53 10.32
C ASP A 51 -21.41 12.51 9.25
N PRO A 52 -22.06 12.59 8.07
CA PRO A 52 -21.61 13.48 6.98
C PRO A 52 -21.61 14.96 7.37
N THR A 53 -22.37 15.35 8.40
CA THR A 53 -22.47 16.73 8.92
C THR A 53 -21.47 17.03 10.03
N LEU A 54 -20.66 16.04 10.45
CA LEU A 54 -19.71 16.18 11.55
C LEU A 54 -18.69 17.31 11.29
N ALA A 55 -18.59 18.25 12.23
CA ALA A 55 -17.64 19.35 12.17
C ALA A 55 -16.26 18.97 12.72
N ARG A 56 -15.26 19.85 12.48
CA ARG A 56 -13.86 19.66 12.92
C ARG A 56 -13.72 19.42 14.43
N GLU A 57 -14.44 20.18 15.24
CA GLU A 57 -14.42 20.03 16.70
C GLU A 57 -14.95 18.64 17.11
N GLY A 58 -16.08 18.23 16.52
CA GLY A 58 -16.68 16.92 16.77
C GLY A 58 -15.77 15.76 16.38
N VAL A 59 -15.17 15.79 15.19
CA VAL A 59 -14.26 14.72 14.77
C VAL A 59 -13.00 14.67 15.61
N THR A 60 -12.41 15.80 15.99
CA THR A 60 -11.20 15.80 16.84
C THR A 60 -11.49 15.36 18.27
N ALA A 61 -12.67 15.68 18.82
CA ALA A 61 -13.12 15.14 20.10
C ALA A 61 -13.34 13.62 20.02
N TRP A 62 -13.98 13.14 18.96
CA TRP A 62 -14.19 11.71 18.71
C TRP A 62 -12.86 10.96 18.53
N LEU A 63 -11.91 11.51 17.78
CA LEU A 63 -10.58 10.90 17.59
C LEU A 63 -9.80 10.75 18.89
N ARG A 64 -9.91 11.72 19.82
CA ARG A 64 -9.36 11.58 21.18
C ARG A 64 -10.04 10.45 21.96
N SER A 65 -11.37 10.37 21.90
CA SER A 65 -12.15 9.32 22.57
C SER A 65 -11.75 7.93 22.05
N VAL A 66 -11.74 7.72 20.74
CA VAL A 66 -11.36 6.42 20.15
C VAL A 66 -9.88 6.10 20.33
N THR A 67 -9.00 7.12 20.45
CA THR A 67 -7.61 6.89 20.86
C THR A 67 -7.56 6.25 22.25
N GLY A 68 -8.37 6.74 23.20
CA GLY A 68 -8.51 6.11 24.51
C GLY A 68 -8.99 4.66 24.43
N LEU A 69 -9.99 4.37 23.58
CA LEU A 69 -10.47 3.00 23.35
C LEU A 69 -9.38 2.09 22.76
N VAL A 70 -8.58 2.59 21.81
CA VAL A 70 -7.45 1.86 21.23
C VAL A 70 -6.36 1.62 22.28
N GLN A 71 -6.08 2.60 23.13
CA GLN A 71 -5.13 2.45 24.24
C GLN A 71 -5.60 1.40 25.24
N GLU A 72 -6.88 1.37 25.61
CA GLU A 72 -7.45 0.32 26.47
C GLU A 72 -7.37 -1.06 25.82
N LEU A 73 -7.69 -1.16 24.53
CA LEU A 73 -7.64 -2.40 23.77
C LEU A 73 -6.22 -2.96 23.67
N THR A 74 -5.23 -2.08 23.45
CA THR A 74 -3.82 -2.46 23.24
C THR A 74 -2.97 -2.44 24.51
N ALA A 75 -3.53 -2.00 25.63
CA ALA A 75 -2.84 -2.02 26.91
C ALA A 75 -2.37 -3.44 27.27
N PRO A 76 -1.17 -3.59 27.84
CA PRO A 76 -0.72 -4.89 28.30
C PRO A 76 -1.64 -5.42 29.40
N ALA A 77 -2.08 -6.67 29.28
CA ALA A 77 -2.59 -7.41 30.42
C ALA A 77 -1.42 -7.75 31.37
N LYS A 78 -1.69 -8.40 32.50
CA LYS A 78 -0.69 -8.68 33.56
C LYS A 78 0.67 -9.20 33.09
N ILE A 79 0.73 -9.93 31.96
CA ILE A 79 1.94 -10.61 31.47
C ILE A 79 2.24 -10.30 29.99
N ALA A 80 1.25 -9.89 29.19
CA ALA A 80 1.44 -9.66 27.75
C ALA A 80 0.39 -8.73 27.17
N ARG A 81 0.74 -8.08 26.06
CA ARG A 81 -0.22 -7.41 25.18
C ARG A 81 -1.06 -8.45 24.44
N LEU A 82 -2.37 -8.22 24.35
CA LEU A 82 -3.32 -9.15 23.73
C LEU A 82 -3.92 -8.64 22.42
N ALA A 83 -3.74 -7.36 22.09
CA ALA A 83 -4.22 -6.79 20.83
C ALA A 83 -3.19 -5.84 20.18
N SER A 84 -3.28 -5.76 18.86
CA SER A 84 -2.58 -4.79 18.02
C SER A 84 -3.57 -4.20 17.03
N VAL A 85 -3.48 -2.89 16.76
CA VAL A 85 -4.47 -2.18 15.94
C VAL A 85 -3.76 -1.24 14.98
N ALA A 86 -4.08 -1.34 13.69
CA ALA A 86 -3.87 -0.25 12.75
C ALA A 86 -5.18 0.52 12.59
N VAL A 87 -5.08 1.85 12.63
CA VAL A 87 -6.23 2.76 12.43
C VAL A 87 -6.01 3.51 11.13
N GLY A 88 -6.85 3.22 10.12
CA GLY A 88 -6.75 3.83 8.80
C GLY A 88 -7.87 4.83 8.54
N PHE A 89 -7.58 5.87 7.75
CA PHE A 89 -8.55 6.86 7.29
C PHE A 89 -8.78 6.72 5.79
N GLY A 90 -10.04 6.58 5.39
CA GLY A 90 -10.40 6.41 3.99
C GLY A 90 -10.58 7.74 3.26
N PRO A 91 -10.71 7.73 1.93
CA PRO A 91 -10.89 8.93 1.12
C PRO A 91 -12.07 9.80 1.57
N SER A 92 -13.18 9.20 1.99
CA SER A 92 -14.39 9.91 2.43
C SER A 92 -14.22 10.64 3.78
N PHE A 93 -13.18 10.30 4.56
CA PHE A 93 -12.82 11.07 5.75
C PHE A 93 -12.28 12.44 5.35
N PHE A 94 -11.48 12.48 4.28
CA PHE A 94 -10.85 13.70 3.80
C PHE A 94 -11.77 14.50 2.89
N ASN A 95 -12.59 13.85 2.07
CA ASN A 95 -13.40 14.49 1.04
C ASN A 95 -14.90 14.26 1.25
N GLY A 96 -15.68 15.33 1.19
CA GLY A 96 -17.14 15.32 1.18
C GLY A 96 -17.72 15.92 -0.10
N ALA A 97 -19.05 16.07 -0.16
CA ALA A 97 -19.75 16.57 -1.35
C ALA A 97 -19.34 18.00 -1.79
N GLY A 98 -18.76 18.80 -0.88
CA GLY A 98 -18.33 20.18 -1.14
C GLY A 98 -16.81 20.42 -1.09
N GLY A 99 -15.99 19.35 -1.11
CA GLY A 99 -14.54 19.44 -0.98
C GLY A 99 -14.00 18.86 0.34
N PRO A 100 -12.80 19.28 0.79
CA PRO A 100 -12.20 18.75 2.00
C PRO A 100 -13.07 18.90 3.25
N ARG A 101 -13.25 17.83 4.02
CA ARG A 101 -13.97 17.81 5.29
C ARG A 101 -13.15 18.46 6.41
N PHE A 102 -13.83 18.82 7.50
CA PHE A 102 -13.21 19.27 8.75
C PHE A 102 -12.31 20.50 8.64
N GLY A 103 -12.50 21.31 7.59
CA GLY A 103 -11.68 22.49 7.32
C GLY A 103 -10.22 22.14 7.03
N LEU A 104 -9.95 20.96 6.49
CA LEU A 104 -8.63 20.59 6.00
C LEU A 104 -8.31 21.39 4.74
N ALA A 105 -7.07 21.86 4.62
CA ALA A 105 -6.62 22.43 3.36
C ALA A 105 -6.44 21.30 2.32
N PRO A 106 -6.64 21.57 1.01
CA PRO A 106 -6.52 20.55 -0.03
C PRO A 106 -5.19 19.79 -0.03
N ASP A 107 -4.10 20.46 0.34
CA ASP A 107 -2.75 19.89 0.46
C ASP A 107 -2.53 19.00 1.69
N ARG A 108 -3.57 18.82 2.52
CA ARG A 108 -3.58 17.88 3.66
C ARG A 108 -4.18 16.53 3.28
N VAL A 109 -4.81 16.43 2.12
CA VAL A 109 -5.36 15.17 1.59
C VAL A 109 -4.19 14.33 1.04
N PRO A 110 -4.08 13.05 1.42
CA PRO A 110 -3.05 12.16 0.87
C PRO A 110 -3.06 12.12 -0.66
N ALA A 111 -1.88 12.18 -1.28
CA ALA A 111 -1.77 12.29 -2.74
C ALA A 111 -2.35 11.08 -3.46
N GLY A 112 -2.22 9.89 -2.87
CA GLY A 112 -2.78 8.64 -3.37
C GLY A 112 -4.32 8.60 -3.41
N PHE A 113 -5.02 9.57 -2.82
CA PHE A 113 -6.48 9.68 -2.92
C PHE A 113 -6.96 10.59 -4.05
N SER A 114 -6.04 11.22 -4.79
CA SER A 114 -6.39 11.93 -6.03
C SER A 114 -6.92 10.97 -7.10
N GLU A 115 -6.32 9.79 -7.21
CA GLU A 115 -6.77 8.70 -8.08
C GLU A 115 -6.68 7.37 -7.35
N LEU A 116 -7.84 6.82 -7.00
CA LEU A 116 -7.92 5.53 -6.35
C LEU A 116 -7.68 4.40 -7.37
N PRO A 117 -7.04 3.29 -6.96
CA PRO A 117 -6.93 2.11 -7.80
C PRO A 117 -8.32 1.66 -8.29
N THR A 118 -8.48 1.44 -9.58
CA THR A 118 -9.71 0.89 -10.15
C THR A 118 -9.84 -0.57 -9.76
N VAL A 119 -10.91 -0.95 -9.07
CA VAL A 119 -11.17 -2.33 -8.67
C VAL A 119 -12.61 -2.70 -8.98
N SER A 120 -12.81 -3.75 -9.78
CA SER A 120 -14.12 -4.31 -10.08
C SER A 120 -14.66 -5.11 -8.89
N ALA A 121 -15.09 -4.40 -7.84
CA ALA A 121 -15.71 -4.97 -6.66
C ALA A 121 -17.24 -4.90 -6.75
N THR A 122 -17.94 -5.93 -6.26
CA THR A 122 -19.42 -5.97 -6.26
C THR A 122 -20.06 -5.02 -5.24
N ASP A 123 -19.36 -4.76 -4.13
CA ASP A 123 -19.84 -3.95 -3.00
C ASP A 123 -18.65 -3.15 -2.40
N PRO A 124 -18.15 -2.14 -3.11
CA PRO A 124 -16.97 -1.39 -2.68
C PRO A 124 -17.24 -0.60 -1.40
N LEU A 125 -16.26 -0.56 -0.48
CA LEU A 125 -16.37 0.12 0.82
C LEU A 125 -15.71 1.50 0.82
N LEU A 126 -15.78 2.22 -0.32
CA LEU A 126 -15.08 3.50 -0.53
C LEU A 126 -15.61 4.66 0.33
N HIS A 127 -16.79 4.50 0.93
CA HIS A 127 -17.39 5.45 1.87
C HIS A 127 -17.06 5.16 3.34
N THR A 128 -16.09 4.28 3.60
CA THR A 128 -15.56 4.06 4.94
C THR A 128 -14.62 5.20 5.31
N ASP A 129 -15.00 5.98 6.33
CA ASP A 129 -14.18 7.07 6.83
C ASP A 129 -13.01 6.55 7.67
N VAL A 130 -13.25 5.57 8.54
CA VAL A 130 -12.22 5.02 9.43
C VAL A 130 -12.28 3.50 9.46
N VAL A 131 -11.13 2.83 9.36
CA VAL A 131 -11.00 1.39 9.61
C VAL A 131 -10.18 1.15 10.87
N PHE A 132 -10.64 0.25 11.72
CA PHE A 132 -9.83 -0.37 12.75
C PHE A 132 -9.52 -1.79 12.32
N TYR A 133 -8.26 -2.07 11.99
CA TYR A 133 -7.78 -3.42 11.73
C TYR A 133 -7.14 -3.95 13.01
N VAL A 134 -7.94 -4.69 13.77
CA VAL A 134 -7.61 -5.26 15.08
C VAL A 134 -7.12 -6.70 14.90
N MET A 135 -5.92 -7.00 15.36
CA MET A 135 -5.45 -8.36 15.63
C MET A 135 -5.54 -8.59 17.13
N SER A 136 -6.25 -9.63 17.59
CA SER A 136 -6.48 -9.87 19.01
C SER A 136 -6.46 -11.36 19.38
N LEU A 137 -5.96 -11.63 20.60
CA LEU A 137 -6.05 -12.91 21.30
C LEU A 137 -7.24 -12.95 22.29
N SER A 138 -8.06 -11.88 22.33
CA SER A 138 -9.18 -11.76 23.25
C SER A 138 -10.40 -11.12 22.58
N GLN A 139 -11.42 -11.94 22.33
CA GLN A 139 -12.71 -11.45 21.85
C GLN A 139 -13.41 -10.54 22.87
N ALA A 140 -13.18 -10.74 24.17
CA ALA A 140 -13.75 -9.88 25.21
C ALA A 140 -13.21 -8.44 25.12
N LEU A 141 -11.93 -8.26 24.81
CA LEU A 141 -11.37 -6.92 24.59
C LEU A 141 -11.94 -6.27 23.32
N VAL A 142 -12.08 -7.04 22.23
CA VAL A 142 -12.72 -6.55 21.00
C VAL A 142 -14.17 -6.16 21.25
N ALA A 143 -14.93 -6.95 22.01
CA ALA A 143 -16.32 -6.64 22.36
C ALA A 143 -16.44 -5.33 23.16
N ARG A 144 -15.56 -5.11 24.14
CA ARG A 144 -15.50 -3.85 24.89
C ARG A 144 -15.17 -2.65 24.00
N PHE A 145 -14.20 -2.81 23.09
CA PHE A 145 -13.86 -1.78 22.11
C PHE A 145 -15.07 -1.42 21.22
N LEU A 146 -15.79 -2.43 20.71
CA LEU A 146 -17.00 -2.24 19.91
C LEU A 146 -18.13 -1.57 20.70
N GLN A 147 -18.32 -1.92 21.97
CA GLN A 147 -19.28 -1.26 22.87
C GLN A 147 -18.91 0.22 23.09
N GLY A 148 -17.62 0.51 23.28
CA GLY A 148 -17.11 1.88 23.38
C GLY A 148 -17.36 2.69 22.11
N LEU A 149 -17.13 2.11 20.93
CA LEU A 149 -17.46 2.75 19.66
C LEU A 149 -18.97 2.99 19.53
N ALA A 150 -19.81 2.01 19.85
CA ALA A 150 -21.26 2.15 19.79
C ALA A 150 -21.79 3.26 20.70
N ALA A 151 -21.13 3.52 21.83
CA ALA A 151 -21.47 4.62 22.73
C ALA A 151 -21.17 6.03 22.15
N THR A 152 -20.50 6.12 21.00
CA THR A 152 -20.19 7.40 20.32
C THR A 152 -21.23 7.82 19.29
N VAL A 153 -22.30 7.04 19.09
CA VAL A 153 -23.47 7.45 18.30
C VAL A 153 -24.05 8.76 18.89
N PRO A 154 -24.40 9.78 18.08
CA PRO A 154 -24.57 9.74 16.62
C PRO A 154 -23.34 10.14 15.78
N VAL A 155 -22.15 10.34 16.36
CA VAL A 155 -20.94 10.69 15.57
C VAL A 155 -20.66 9.64 14.50
N ILE A 156 -20.95 8.38 14.79
CA ILE A 156 -20.92 7.27 13.86
C ILE A 156 -22.29 7.11 13.19
N ALA A 157 -22.33 7.23 11.87
CA ALA A 157 -23.53 7.02 11.06
C ALA A 157 -23.70 5.55 10.63
N GLY A 158 -22.62 4.80 10.53
CA GLY A 158 -22.64 3.40 10.13
C GLY A 158 -21.42 2.62 10.58
N VAL A 159 -21.61 1.35 10.91
CA VAL A 159 -20.52 0.41 11.21
C VAL A 159 -20.78 -0.91 10.52
N THR A 160 -19.77 -1.45 9.85
CA THR A 160 -19.75 -2.83 9.38
C THR A 160 -18.50 -3.53 9.92
N THR A 161 -18.62 -4.80 10.25
CA THR A 161 -17.47 -5.60 10.70
C THR A 161 -17.19 -6.75 9.75
N ALA A 162 -15.93 -7.19 9.73
CA ALA A 162 -15.52 -8.45 9.12
C ALA A 162 -14.52 -9.15 10.05
N SER A 163 -14.51 -10.48 10.03
CA SER A 163 -13.63 -11.27 10.89
C SER A 163 -12.82 -12.26 10.06
N GLY A 164 -11.58 -12.48 10.47
CA GLY A 164 -10.69 -13.46 9.86
C GLY A 164 -9.81 -14.12 10.92
N PHE A 165 -9.04 -15.11 10.51
CA PHE A 165 -8.22 -15.91 11.42
C PHE A 165 -6.81 -16.11 10.88
N GLN A 166 -5.84 -16.30 11.79
CA GLN A 166 -4.49 -16.70 11.40
C GLN A 166 -4.41 -18.21 11.16
N ARG A 167 -3.46 -18.62 10.32
CA ARG A 167 -3.18 -20.03 10.06
C ARG A 167 -1.75 -20.37 10.45
N GLY A 168 -1.62 -21.28 11.41
CA GLY A 168 -0.32 -21.68 11.93
C GLY A 168 0.53 -22.52 10.98
N ASP A 169 -0.09 -23.09 9.95
CA ASP A 169 0.59 -23.88 8.91
C ASP A 169 1.17 -23.03 7.77
N GLY A 170 0.95 -21.70 7.80
CA GLY A 170 1.46 -20.77 6.79
C GLY A 170 0.87 -20.97 5.40
N ARG A 171 -0.33 -21.55 5.31
CA ARG A 171 -1.00 -21.86 4.04
C ARG A 171 -2.27 -21.04 3.82
N GLU A 172 -2.61 -20.79 2.57
CA GLU A 172 -3.92 -20.28 2.16
C GLU A 172 -4.98 -21.42 2.12
N LEU A 173 -6.24 -21.10 1.84
CA LEU A 173 -7.38 -22.03 1.97
C LEU A 173 -7.32 -23.22 1.00
N GLY A 174 -6.77 -23.04 -0.20
CA GLY A 174 -6.46 -24.07 -1.18
C GLY A 174 -5.27 -24.96 -0.81
N GLY A 175 -4.48 -24.58 0.21
CA GLY A 175 -3.37 -25.37 0.75
C GLY A 175 -1.97 -25.05 0.21
N PHE A 176 -1.78 -23.99 -0.58
CA PHE A 176 -0.47 -23.45 -0.97
C PHE A 176 0.13 -22.62 0.17
N ARG A 177 1.46 -22.55 0.24
CA ARG A 177 2.14 -21.67 1.20
C ARG A 177 1.97 -20.21 0.80
N ASP A 178 1.57 -19.37 1.75
CA ASP A 178 1.42 -17.92 1.53
C ASP A 178 2.50 -17.14 2.30
N GLY A 179 2.83 -15.93 1.82
CA GLY A 179 3.81 -15.04 2.42
C GLY A 179 5.27 -15.32 2.08
N LEU A 180 5.57 -16.32 1.24
CA LEU A 180 6.95 -16.75 0.91
C LEU A 180 7.88 -15.63 0.41
N ARG A 181 7.34 -14.65 -0.30
CA ARG A 181 8.07 -13.51 -0.88
C ARG A 181 7.55 -12.16 -0.39
N ASN A 182 7.06 -12.12 0.85
CA ASN A 182 6.77 -10.84 1.48
C ASN A 182 8.07 -10.05 1.73
N THR A 183 7.98 -8.73 1.89
CA THR A 183 9.14 -7.87 2.10
C THR A 183 9.98 -8.33 3.30
N THR A 184 11.29 -8.42 3.11
CA THR A 184 12.23 -8.85 4.15
C THR A 184 12.24 -7.86 5.32
N SER A 185 12.73 -8.27 6.49
CA SER A 185 12.73 -7.39 7.65
C SER A 185 13.54 -6.11 7.46
N THR A 186 14.62 -6.16 6.67
CA THR A 186 15.49 -5.01 6.42
C THR A 186 14.86 -3.99 5.47
N ASP A 187 14.05 -4.46 4.52
CA ASP A 187 13.49 -3.61 3.46
C ASP A 187 12.08 -3.10 3.82
N ARG A 188 11.48 -3.62 4.89
CA ARG A 188 10.11 -3.26 5.30
C ARG A 188 9.94 -1.76 5.50
N ALA A 189 10.91 -1.09 6.12
CA ALA A 189 10.75 0.33 6.43
C ALA A 189 10.55 1.17 5.16
N SER A 190 11.42 0.98 4.16
CA SER A 190 11.38 1.72 2.90
C SER A 190 10.23 1.33 1.98
N VAL A 191 9.74 0.10 2.06
CA VAL A 191 8.57 -0.36 1.27
C VAL A 191 7.25 0.07 1.90
N VAL A 192 7.15 0.03 3.23
CA VAL A 192 5.90 0.19 3.96
C VAL A 192 5.60 1.64 4.28
N PHE A 193 6.58 2.39 4.79
CA PHE A 193 6.30 3.72 5.33
C PHE A 193 6.62 4.81 4.33
N VAL A 194 5.81 5.86 4.36
CA VAL A 194 6.01 7.06 3.57
C VAL A 194 7.27 7.76 4.05
N ASP A 195 8.26 7.79 3.17
CA ASP A 195 9.39 8.70 3.25
C ASP A 195 9.10 9.88 2.32
N ARG A 196 8.98 11.07 2.90
CA ARG A 196 8.68 12.29 2.15
C ARG A 196 9.83 12.78 1.30
N GLU A 197 11.07 12.33 1.49
CA GLU A 197 12.16 12.60 0.53
C GLU A 197 11.90 11.89 -0.80
N GLU A 198 11.29 10.71 -0.71
CA GLU A 198 10.94 9.86 -1.82
C GLU A 198 9.51 10.13 -2.34
N ALA A 199 8.55 10.51 -1.50
CA ALA A 199 7.18 10.85 -1.87
C ALA A 199 6.87 12.32 -1.57
N PRO A 200 7.46 13.26 -2.33
CA PRO A 200 7.39 14.66 -1.98
C PRO A 200 5.98 15.29 -2.08
N ASP A 201 5.11 14.70 -2.88
CA ASP A 201 3.71 15.09 -3.07
C ASP A 201 2.83 14.77 -1.86
N GLU A 202 3.29 13.90 -0.97
CA GLU A 202 2.56 13.56 0.23
C GLU A 202 2.56 14.71 1.25
N PRO A 203 1.45 14.87 1.99
CA PRO A 203 1.36 15.89 3.03
C PRO A 203 2.41 15.62 4.13
N ASP A 204 2.91 16.70 4.73
CA ASP A 204 3.95 16.65 5.77
C ASP A 204 3.61 15.76 6.96
N TRP A 205 2.34 15.72 7.32
CA TRP A 205 1.84 14.90 8.41
C TRP A 205 1.93 13.40 8.14
N LEU A 206 2.05 12.96 6.89
CA LEU A 206 2.02 11.54 6.51
C LEU A 206 3.41 10.88 6.50
N GLN A 207 4.48 11.64 6.77
CA GLN A 207 5.80 11.04 7.07
C GLN A 207 5.63 9.92 8.11
N ASP A 208 6.25 8.77 7.88
CA ASP A 208 6.18 7.58 8.74
C ASP A 208 4.78 6.92 8.83
N GLY A 209 3.80 7.44 8.09
CA GLY A 209 2.53 6.78 7.81
C GLY A 209 2.66 5.70 6.72
N THR A 210 1.54 5.06 6.36
CA THR A 210 1.50 4.07 5.26
C THR A 210 0.15 4.11 4.57
N TYR A 211 0.09 3.74 3.30
CA TYR A 211 -1.17 3.35 2.67
C TYR A 211 -1.52 1.92 3.06
N MET A 212 -2.81 1.64 3.20
CA MET A 212 -3.37 0.32 3.39
C MET A 212 -4.39 0.04 2.28
N ALA A 213 -4.20 -1.05 1.54
CA ALA A 213 -5.22 -1.56 0.63
C ALA A 213 -5.90 -2.78 1.26
N TYR A 214 -7.23 -2.82 1.18
CA TYR A 214 -8.05 -3.93 1.66
C TYR A 214 -8.90 -4.47 0.51
N LEU A 215 -8.85 -5.78 0.30
CA LEU A 215 -9.80 -6.48 -0.56
C LEU A 215 -10.45 -7.62 0.22
N ARG A 216 -11.77 -7.78 0.07
CA ARG A 216 -12.43 -9.05 0.40
C ARG A 216 -12.45 -9.88 -0.88
N VAL A 217 -11.62 -10.92 -0.94
CA VAL A 217 -11.51 -11.82 -2.08
C VAL A 217 -12.20 -13.12 -1.72
N ARG A 218 -13.33 -13.42 -2.36
CA ARG A 218 -13.97 -14.74 -2.23
C ARG A 218 -13.24 -15.74 -3.10
N GLU A 219 -13.00 -16.92 -2.56
CA GLU A 219 -12.29 -18.01 -3.24
C GLU A 219 -13.23 -19.21 -3.41
N ASP A 220 -13.22 -19.81 -4.60
CA ASP A 220 -13.90 -21.09 -4.87
C ASP A 220 -12.95 -22.25 -4.55
N VAL A 221 -12.80 -22.52 -3.25
CA VAL A 221 -11.88 -23.54 -2.72
C VAL A 221 -12.28 -24.94 -3.19
N GLU A 222 -13.58 -25.21 -3.34
CA GLU A 222 -14.08 -26.50 -3.84
C GLU A 222 -13.66 -26.70 -5.30
N ALA A 223 -13.92 -25.72 -6.17
CA ALA A 223 -13.51 -25.79 -7.57
C ALA A 223 -11.99 -25.90 -7.70
N LEU A 224 -11.22 -25.14 -6.91
CA LEU A 224 -9.77 -25.18 -6.91
C LEU A 224 -9.24 -26.57 -6.52
N THR A 225 -9.73 -27.14 -5.42
CA THR A 225 -9.24 -28.42 -4.89
C THR A 225 -9.67 -29.62 -5.72
N ALA A 226 -10.72 -29.50 -6.52
CA ALA A 226 -11.15 -30.52 -7.48
C ALA A 226 -10.25 -30.61 -8.73
N LEU A 227 -9.44 -29.59 -9.03
CA LEU A 227 -8.51 -29.62 -10.16
C LEU A 227 -7.37 -30.63 -9.92
N PRO A 228 -6.81 -31.25 -10.97
CA PRO A 228 -5.55 -32.00 -10.87
C PRO A 228 -4.44 -31.14 -10.24
N LEU A 229 -3.58 -31.75 -9.41
CA LEU A 229 -2.54 -31.03 -8.67
C LEU A 229 -1.67 -30.15 -9.58
N GLU A 230 -1.20 -30.68 -10.70
CA GLU A 230 -0.39 -29.92 -11.66
C GLU A 230 -1.12 -28.66 -12.15
N GLN A 231 -2.44 -28.74 -12.37
CA GLN A 231 -3.22 -27.59 -12.79
C GLN A 231 -3.32 -26.53 -11.68
N GLN A 232 -3.48 -26.95 -10.42
CA GLN A 232 -3.42 -26.03 -9.28
C GLN A 232 -2.06 -25.33 -9.21
N GLU A 233 -0.96 -26.09 -9.34
CA GLU A 233 0.40 -25.56 -9.28
C GLU A 233 0.71 -24.60 -10.43
N ARG A 234 0.19 -24.87 -11.63
CA ARG A 234 0.27 -23.96 -12.79
C ARG A 234 -0.51 -22.66 -12.57
N ILE A 235 -1.68 -22.72 -11.94
CA ILE A 235 -2.48 -21.54 -11.62
C ILE A 235 -1.74 -20.64 -10.61
N PHE A 236 -1.16 -21.23 -9.56
CA PHE A 236 -0.42 -20.47 -8.56
C PHE A 236 0.99 -20.05 -9.03
N GLY A 237 1.62 -20.82 -9.91
CA GLY A 237 3.04 -20.67 -10.26
C GLY A 237 3.98 -21.15 -9.15
N ARG A 238 3.50 -22.01 -8.24
CA ARG A 238 4.27 -22.58 -7.13
C ARG A 238 3.88 -24.03 -6.91
N ARG A 239 4.80 -24.83 -6.38
CA ARG A 239 4.53 -26.19 -5.93
C ARG A 239 3.74 -26.15 -4.63
N LYS A 240 2.73 -27.00 -4.52
CA LYS A 240 1.84 -27.02 -3.36
C LYS A 240 2.53 -27.57 -2.12
N GLU A 241 3.37 -28.58 -2.30
CA GLU A 241 4.06 -29.29 -1.21
C GLU A 241 4.98 -28.36 -0.41
N ASP A 242 5.96 -27.75 -1.09
CA ASP A 242 7.06 -27.01 -0.47
C ASP A 242 7.02 -25.49 -0.72
N GLY A 243 6.20 -25.03 -1.66
CA GLY A 243 6.10 -23.62 -2.05
C GLY A 243 7.16 -23.14 -3.04
N SER A 244 8.05 -24.01 -3.52
CA SER A 244 9.06 -23.64 -4.51
C SER A 244 8.41 -23.15 -5.80
N ARG A 245 9.07 -22.23 -6.50
CA ARG A 245 8.54 -21.63 -7.73
C ARG A 245 8.43 -22.69 -8.83
N PHE A 246 7.33 -22.68 -9.59
CA PHE A 246 6.98 -23.77 -10.53
C PHE A 246 8.03 -24.03 -11.62
N ASP A 247 8.70 -22.98 -12.08
CA ASP A 247 9.78 -23.00 -13.07
C ASP A 247 11.14 -23.46 -12.53
N LEU A 248 11.24 -23.73 -11.23
CA LEU A 248 12.47 -24.11 -10.55
C LEU A 248 12.41 -25.55 -10.01
N PRO A 249 13.58 -26.16 -9.71
CA PRO A 249 13.64 -27.42 -8.97
C PRO A 249 12.90 -27.32 -7.64
N GLY A 250 12.25 -28.42 -7.24
CA GLY A 250 11.67 -28.56 -5.90
C GLY A 250 12.69 -28.29 -4.80
N GLY A 251 12.26 -27.69 -3.71
CA GLY A 251 13.10 -27.29 -2.58
C GLY A 251 13.86 -25.97 -2.75
N THR A 252 13.74 -25.29 -3.90
CA THR A 252 14.40 -23.99 -4.11
C THR A 252 13.86 -22.95 -3.11
N PRO A 253 14.70 -22.36 -2.24
CA PRO A 253 14.25 -21.40 -1.25
C PRO A 253 13.78 -20.10 -1.92
N PRO A 254 12.74 -19.42 -1.37
CA PRO A 254 12.24 -18.19 -1.96
C PRO A 254 13.32 -17.13 -2.17
N LYS A 255 14.21 -16.91 -1.20
CA LYS A 255 15.30 -15.91 -1.31
C LYS A 255 16.25 -16.13 -2.49
N ASP A 256 16.34 -17.35 -3.01
CA ASP A 256 17.26 -17.75 -4.07
C ASP A 256 16.58 -17.79 -5.45
N GLU A 257 15.28 -17.47 -5.55
CA GLU A 257 14.62 -17.41 -6.86
C GLU A 257 15.12 -16.14 -7.59
N GLY A 258 15.80 -16.32 -8.72
CA GLY A 258 16.19 -15.23 -9.62
C GLY A 258 15.01 -14.71 -10.46
N PRO A 259 15.25 -14.15 -11.65
CA PRO A 259 14.20 -13.81 -12.61
C PRO A 259 13.33 -15.02 -12.97
N ILE A 260 12.10 -14.78 -13.43
CA ILE A 260 11.18 -15.84 -13.85
C ILE A 260 11.71 -16.57 -15.09
N GLY A 261 11.75 -17.89 -15.03
CA GLY A 261 12.18 -18.76 -16.12
C GLY A 261 11.07 -19.10 -17.13
N PRO A 262 11.44 -19.62 -18.30
CA PRO A 262 10.51 -19.85 -19.42
C PRO A 262 9.46 -20.94 -19.16
N ALA A 263 9.68 -21.81 -18.16
CA ALA A 263 8.73 -22.85 -17.77
C ALA A 263 7.53 -22.32 -16.97
N MET A 264 7.58 -21.07 -16.49
CA MET A 264 6.49 -20.43 -15.77
C MET A 264 5.32 -20.10 -16.71
N PRO A 265 4.08 -20.53 -16.42
CA PRO A 265 2.91 -20.04 -17.13
C PRO A 265 2.78 -18.51 -16.97
N GLY A 266 2.55 -17.80 -18.07
CA GLY A 266 2.52 -16.33 -18.06
C GLY A 266 1.37 -15.75 -17.23
N ASP A 267 0.25 -16.48 -17.15
CA ASP A 267 -0.94 -16.15 -16.35
C ASP A 267 -0.87 -16.66 -14.90
N ALA A 268 0.19 -17.37 -14.51
CA ALA A 268 0.32 -17.87 -13.15
C ALA A 268 0.35 -16.72 -12.13
N HIS A 269 -0.31 -16.90 -10.99
CA HIS A 269 -0.43 -15.86 -9.96
C HIS A 269 0.93 -15.30 -9.53
N ALA A 270 1.91 -16.18 -9.24
CA ALA A 270 3.25 -15.75 -8.87
C ALA A 270 3.99 -14.99 -9.99
N ALA A 271 3.70 -15.30 -11.26
CA ALA A 271 4.31 -14.63 -12.40
C ALA A 271 3.76 -13.21 -12.60
N LYS A 272 2.48 -13.05 -12.28
CA LYS A 272 1.75 -11.80 -12.41
C LYS A 272 1.97 -10.87 -11.23
N ALA A 273 1.87 -11.38 -10.01
CA ALA A 273 1.97 -10.57 -8.80
C ALA A 273 3.41 -10.22 -8.39
N GLY A 274 4.42 -10.94 -8.92
CA GLY A 274 5.83 -10.77 -8.53
C GLY A 274 6.82 -11.20 -9.62
N PRO A 275 6.80 -10.55 -10.80
CA PRO A 275 7.59 -10.90 -11.99
C PRO A 275 9.12 -10.89 -11.79
N ARG A 276 9.64 -10.16 -10.78
CA ARG A 276 11.07 -9.98 -10.43
C ARG A 276 11.93 -9.27 -11.47
N GLY A 277 13.15 -8.88 -11.07
CA GLY A 277 14.14 -8.27 -11.95
C GLY A 277 13.92 -6.77 -12.06
N ASP A 278 13.68 -6.28 -13.27
CA ASP A 278 13.48 -4.85 -13.57
C ASP A 278 12.23 -4.24 -12.89
N HIS A 279 11.44 -5.05 -12.19
CA HIS A 279 10.21 -4.69 -11.49
C HIS A 279 10.32 -4.77 -9.95
N ASP A 280 11.52 -4.98 -9.40
CA ASP A 280 11.73 -5.02 -7.95
C ASP A 280 11.61 -3.61 -7.28
N ASP A 281 11.38 -2.55 -8.07
CA ASP A 281 11.08 -1.19 -7.60
C ASP A 281 9.62 -1.02 -7.11
N VAL A 282 8.73 -1.96 -7.43
CA VAL A 282 7.33 -2.00 -6.98
C VAL A 282 7.12 -3.14 -6.00
N ALA A 283 6.91 -2.79 -4.74
CA ALA A 283 6.67 -3.75 -3.67
C ALA A 283 5.54 -3.30 -2.73
N ILE A 284 4.92 -4.30 -2.10
CA ILE A 284 3.91 -4.15 -1.05
C ILE A 284 4.20 -5.16 0.07
N PHE A 285 3.83 -4.81 1.30
CA PHE A 285 3.89 -5.72 2.44
C PHE A 285 2.51 -6.32 2.71
N ARG A 286 2.34 -7.61 2.46
CA ARG A 286 1.05 -8.30 2.59
C ARG A 286 0.81 -8.79 4.03
N ARG A 287 -0.41 -8.60 4.53
CA ARG A 287 -0.87 -9.06 5.86
C ARG A 287 -2.34 -9.44 5.85
N GLY A 288 -2.78 -10.12 4.80
CA GLY A 288 -4.14 -10.64 4.72
C GLY A 288 -4.39 -11.78 5.71
N VAL A 289 -5.66 -12.07 5.95
CA VAL A 289 -6.12 -13.18 6.80
C VAL A 289 -7.27 -13.91 6.11
N PRO A 290 -7.31 -15.25 6.13
CA PRO A 290 -8.47 -15.99 5.63
C PRO A 290 -9.74 -15.68 6.43
N TYR A 291 -10.88 -15.87 5.78
CA TYR A 291 -12.19 -15.87 6.42
C TYR A 291 -13.02 -17.06 5.96
N LEU A 292 -13.98 -17.44 6.80
CA LEU A 292 -14.97 -18.46 6.50
C LEU A 292 -16.28 -18.07 7.17
N GLN A 293 -17.37 -18.09 6.41
CA GLN A 293 -18.72 -17.82 6.90
C GLN A 293 -19.74 -18.69 6.14
N LEU A 294 -20.97 -18.76 6.65
CA LEU A 294 -22.09 -19.34 5.92
C LEU A 294 -22.85 -18.24 5.17
N SER A 295 -23.27 -18.51 3.93
CA SER A 295 -24.23 -17.69 3.22
C SER A 295 -25.62 -17.83 3.84
N SER A 296 -26.55 -16.95 3.44
CA SER A 296 -27.98 -17.08 3.79
C SER A 296 -28.62 -18.40 3.31
N SER A 297 -28.03 -19.05 2.30
CA SER A 297 -28.45 -20.35 1.79
C SER A 297 -27.74 -21.54 2.46
N GLY A 298 -26.90 -21.30 3.48
CA GLY A 298 -26.16 -22.34 4.20
C GLY A 298 -24.92 -22.86 3.48
N LYS A 299 -24.52 -22.25 2.35
CA LYS A 299 -23.27 -22.60 1.66
C LYS A 299 -22.08 -21.97 2.38
N VAL A 300 -20.95 -22.68 2.43
CA VAL A 300 -19.70 -22.10 2.90
C VAL A 300 -19.22 -21.05 1.91
N VAL A 301 -18.93 -19.86 2.41
CA VAL A 301 -18.26 -18.79 1.69
C VAL A 301 -16.95 -18.54 2.40
N ALA A 302 -15.86 -18.76 1.68
CA ALA A 302 -14.52 -18.60 2.21
C ALA A 302 -13.66 -17.77 1.26
N GLY A 303 -12.55 -17.29 1.76
CA GLY A 303 -11.58 -16.55 0.97
C GLY A 303 -10.61 -15.78 1.84
N LEU A 304 -10.10 -14.67 1.30
CA LEU A 304 -9.07 -13.85 1.92
C LEU A 304 -9.56 -12.42 2.16
N HIS A 305 -9.43 -11.94 3.39
CA HIS A 305 -9.32 -10.51 3.65
C HIS A 305 -7.90 -10.10 3.32
N PHE A 306 -7.64 -9.80 2.04
CA PHE A 306 -6.35 -9.32 1.61
C PHE A 306 -6.12 -7.94 2.22
N VAL A 307 -4.94 -7.77 2.80
CA VAL A 307 -4.45 -6.48 3.29
C VAL A 307 -3.03 -6.31 2.79
N SER A 308 -2.72 -5.13 2.27
CA SER A 308 -1.33 -4.73 2.03
C SER A 308 -1.03 -3.35 2.60
N PHE A 309 0.24 -3.15 2.95
CA PHE A 309 0.80 -1.88 3.36
C PHE A 309 1.92 -1.47 2.42
N GLN A 310 1.95 -0.18 2.07
CA GLN A 310 2.93 0.36 1.12
C GLN A 310 3.08 1.87 1.29
N ALA A 311 4.28 2.37 1.01
CA ALA A 311 4.60 3.79 1.07
C ALA A 311 3.82 4.60 0.00
N ARG A 312 3.40 3.97 -1.09
CA ARG A 312 2.61 4.62 -2.15
C ARG A 312 1.47 3.71 -2.58
N LEU A 313 0.23 4.24 -2.59
CA LEU A 313 -0.94 3.47 -3.03
C LEU A 313 -0.81 2.96 -4.48
N ALA A 314 -0.09 3.69 -5.33
CA ALA A 314 0.21 3.31 -6.71
C ALA A 314 0.91 1.95 -6.82
N ASN A 315 1.70 1.52 -5.83
CA ASN A 315 2.34 0.20 -5.89
C ASN A 315 1.32 -0.94 -5.90
N PHE A 316 0.23 -0.80 -5.13
CA PHE A 316 -0.87 -1.76 -5.15
C PHE A 316 -1.61 -1.72 -6.50
N GLU A 317 -1.86 -0.53 -7.04
CA GLU A 317 -2.51 -0.36 -8.35
C GLU A 317 -1.71 -1.01 -9.48
N VAL A 318 -0.39 -0.82 -9.53
CA VAL A 318 0.48 -1.44 -10.53
C VAL A 318 0.35 -2.96 -10.47
N ILE A 319 0.49 -3.55 -9.29
CA ILE A 319 0.42 -5.01 -9.12
C ILE A 319 -0.94 -5.55 -9.57
N LEU A 320 -2.04 -4.95 -9.11
CA LEU A 320 -3.37 -5.44 -9.45
C LEU A 320 -3.72 -5.18 -10.92
N ASN A 321 -3.66 -3.93 -11.36
CA ASN A 321 -4.27 -3.52 -12.63
C ASN A 321 -3.30 -3.70 -13.80
N ARG A 322 -2.03 -3.33 -13.62
CA ARG A 322 -1.04 -3.32 -14.71
C ARG A 322 -0.32 -4.66 -14.86
N TRP A 323 -0.28 -5.47 -13.80
CA TRP A 323 0.30 -6.81 -13.86
C TRP A 323 -0.77 -7.90 -13.84
N MET A 324 -1.51 -8.07 -12.73
CA MET A 324 -2.45 -9.19 -12.57
C MET A 324 -3.59 -9.19 -13.58
N LEU A 325 -4.23 -8.04 -13.79
CA LEU A 325 -5.39 -7.93 -14.68
C LEU A 325 -5.04 -7.57 -16.14
N ASN A 326 -3.76 -7.34 -16.43
CA ASN A 326 -3.32 -6.95 -17.77
C ASN A 326 -3.04 -8.19 -18.65
N PRO A 327 -3.77 -8.43 -19.75
CA PRO A 327 -3.56 -9.60 -20.60
C PRO A 327 -2.20 -9.65 -21.30
N ASP A 328 -1.47 -8.55 -21.34
CA ASP A 328 -0.19 -8.42 -22.04
C ASP A 328 1.02 -8.35 -21.10
N PHE A 329 0.83 -8.64 -19.82
CA PHE A 329 1.90 -8.72 -18.82
C PHE A 329 2.06 -10.15 -18.27
N PRO A 330 3.29 -10.67 -18.03
CA PRO A 330 4.59 -10.05 -18.25
C PRO A 330 5.06 -10.07 -19.71
N LYS A 331 4.26 -10.66 -20.61
CA LYS A 331 4.48 -10.68 -22.05
C LYS A 331 3.14 -10.61 -22.77
N THR A 332 3.16 -10.10 -24.00
CA THR A 332 1.96 -10.01 -24.85
C THR A 332 1.22 -11.34 -24.94
N GLY A 333 -0.09 -11.32 -24.73
CA GLY A 333 -0.94 -12.51 -24.76
C GLY A 333 -0.73 -13.49 -23.60
N ALA A 334 -0.11 -13.07 -22.49
CA ALA A 334 0.00 -13.89 -21.28
C ALA A 334 -1.38 -14.20 -20.66
N GLY A 335 -2.38 -13.34 -20.87
CA GLY A 335 -3.70 -13.43 -20.24
C GLY A 335 -3.75 -12.73 -18.88
N VAL A 336 -4.95 -12.67 -18.29
CA VAL A 336 -5.13 -12.18 -16.92
C VAL A 336 -4.77 -13.28 -15.93
N ASP A 337 -4.47 -12.90 -14.68
CA ASP A 337 -4.15 -13.83 -13.60
C ASP A 337 -5.13 -15.01 -13.54
N ALA A 338 -4.60 -16.22 -13.53
CA ALA A 338 -5.36 -17.45 -13.68
C ALA A 338 -6.41 -17.66 -12.57
N LEU A 339 -6.21 -17.13 -11.36
CA LEU A 339 -7.21 -17.20 -10.29
C LEU A 339 -8.46 -16.39 -10.66
N PHE A 340 -8.26 -15.19 -11.21
CA PHE A 340 -9.37 -14.32 -11.65
C PHE A 340 -9.98 -14.79 -12.99
N ALA A 341 -9.14 -15.14 -13.97
CA ALA A 341 -9.58 -15.60 -15.29
C ALA A 341 -10.55 -16.80 -15.21
N ARG A 342 -10.33 -17.68 -14.24
CA ARG A 342 -11.07 -18.93 -14.05
C ARG A 342 -12.23 -18.79 -13.06
N GLY A 343 -12.46 -17.60 -12.51
CA GLY A 343 -13.49 -17.37 -11.48
C GLY A 343 -13.20 -18.05 -10.14
N LEU A 344 -11.96 -18.49 -9.91
CA LEU A 344 -11.53 -19.12 -8.65
C LEU A 344 -11.34 -18.08 -7.54
N ALA A 345 -11.11 -16.82 -7.91
CA ALA A 345 -11.10 -15.67 -7.01
C ALA A 345 -12.04 -14.58 -7.53
N THR A 346 -12.72 -13.87 -6.64
CA THR A 346 -13.59 -12.74 -6.97
C THR A 346 -13.44 -11.65 -5.92
N ILE A 347 -13.16 -10.41 -6.33
CA ILE A 347 -13.12 -9.28 -5.41
C ILE A 347 -14.55 -8.83 -5.11
N GLU A 348 -15.01 -9.06 -3.88
CA GLU A 348 -16.35 -8.68 -3.44
C GLU A 348 -16.38 -7.24 -2.93
N ARG A 349 -15.33 -6.83 -2.20
CA ARG A 349 -15.21 -5.51 -1.60
C ARG A 349 -13.79 -4.98 -1.75
N ALA A 350 -13.66 -3.67 -1.91
CA ALA A 350 -12.38 -2.97 -1.93
C ALA A 350 -12.46 -1.70 -1.09
N ALA A 351 -11.38 -1.39 -0.38
CA ALA A 351 -11.20 -0.14 0.35
C ALA A 351 -9.73 0.25 0.42
N PHE A 352 -9.49 1.56 0.53
CA PHE A 352 -8.15 2.14 0.62
C PHE A 352 -8.10 3.10 1.80
N PHE A 353 -6.99 3.10 2.52
CA PHE A 353 -6.81 3.91 3.71
C PHE A 353 -5.40 4.46 3.79
N VAL A 354 -5.23 5.53 4.55
CA VAL A 354 -3.93 5.94 5.10
C VAL A 354 -3.92 5.63 6.59
N VAL A 355 -2.89 4.93 7.06
CA VAL A 355 -2.61 4.75 8.48
C VAL A 355 -1.60 5.84 8.86
N PRO A 356 -1.97 6.80 9.73
CA PRO A 356 -1.10 7.92 10.05
C PRO A 356 0.09 7.45 10.89
N PRO A 357 1.16 8.27 10.98
CA PRO A 357 2.19 8.05 11.99
C PRO A 357 1.61 8.06 13.41
N ALA A 358 2.36 7.48 14.34
CA ALA A 358 2.08 7.54 15.76
C ALA A 358 2.20 8.99 16.27
N ASP A 359 1.23 9.42 17.07
CA ASP A 359 1.22 10.74 17.72
C ASP A 359 0.68 10.59 19.15
N GLN A 360 1.30 11.28 20.11
CA GLN A 360 0.94 11.19 21.53
C GLN A 360 -0.40 11.87 21.88
N ARG A 361 -0.90 12.77 21.04
CA ARG A 361 -2.13 13.55 21.28
C ARG A 361 -3.37 12.71 21.00
N PHE A 362 -3.49 12.22 19.78
CA PHE A 362 -4.53 11.30 19.31
C PHE A 362 -4.19 10.83 17.89
N VAL A 363 -4.79 9.72 17.47
CA VAL A 363 -4.58 9.16 16.13
C VAL A 363 -4.92 10.19 15.05
N GLY A 364 -3.95 10.46 14.16
CA GLY A 364 -4.11 11.42 13.08
C GLY A 364 -4.03 12.89 13.51
N ALA A 365 -3.68 13.22 14.76
CA ALA A 365 -3.55 14.62 15.19
C ALA A 365 -2.72 15.51 14.24
N PRO A 366 -1.59 15.04 13.67
CA PRO A 366 -0.77 15.81 12.75
C PRO A 366 -1.51 16.36 11.54
N MET A 367 -2.60 15.73 11.05
CA MET A 367 -3.35 16.22 9.88
C MET A 367 -4.12 17.52 10.14
N PHE A 368 -4.38 17.83 11.41
CA PHE A 368 -5.08 19.05 11.84
C PHE A 368 -4.13 20.20 12.21
N ASP A 369 -2.82 19.97 12.21
CA ASP A 369 -1.85 21.03 12.48
C ASP A 369 -1.91 22.12 11.39
N PRO A 370 -1.59 23.39 11.71
CA PRO A 370 -1.45 24.42 10.70
C PRO A 370 -0.33 24.04 9.73
N ALA A 371 -0.45 24.46 8.47
CA ALA A 371 0.62 24.30 7.49
C ALA A 371 1.89 24.97 8.03
N ARG A 372 3.02 24.24 8.00
CA ARG A 372 4.32 24.85 8.33
C ARG A 372 4.62 25.94 7.29
N PRO A 373 5.11 27.13 7.70
CA PRO A 373 5.51 28.14 6.74
C PRO A 373 6.64 27.61 5.85
N PRO A 374 6.64 27.88 4.54
CA PRO A 374 7.69 27.40 3.64
C PRO A 374 8.98 28.16 3.92
N VAL A 375 10.09 27.43 4.10
CA VAL A 375 11.45 27.97 3.95
C VAL A 375 12.27 26.88 3.25
N PRO A 376 12.26 26.86 1.90
CA PRO A 376 13.49 27.23 1.16
C PRO A 376 13.25 27.93 -0.20
N GLU A 377 14.29 28.54 -0.78
CA GLU A 377 14.29 29.17 -2.13
C GLU A 377 14.33 28.15 -3.30
N ILE A 378 14.40 26.87 -2.96
CA ILE A 378 14.50 25.73 -3.88
C ILE A 378 13.47 24.66 -3.52
N GLY A 379 13.04 23.88 -4.50
CA GLY A 379 12.12 22.77 -4.30
C GLY A 379 12.23 21.72 -5.39
N ARG A 380 11.35 20.71 -5.38
CA ARG A 380 11.36 19.62 -6.37
C ARG A 380 10.04 19.55 -7.12
N LEU A 381 10.15 19.31 -8.43
CA LEU A 381 9.02 18.99 -9.28
C LEU A 381 8.78 17.48 -9.29
N ILE A 382 7.52 17.10 -9.23
CA ILE A 382 7.06 15.73 -9.20
C ILE A 382 6.25 15.49 -10.46
N VAL A 383 6.65 14.51 -11.25
CA VAL A 383 5.95 14.14 -12.48
C VAL A 383 5.15 12.88 -12.22
N HIS A 384 3.83 12.98 -12.37
CA HIS A 384 2.92 11.84 -12.43
C HIS A 384 2.65 11.53 -13.89
N LYS A 385 3.31 10.50 -14.40
CA LYS A 385 3.12 10.05 -15.78
C LYS A 385 1.82 9.26 -15.91
N LYS A 386 1.06 9.55 -16.96
CA LYS A 386 -0.10 8.78 -17.39
C LYS A 386 -0.05 8.55 -18.89
N VAL A 387 -0.65 7.44 -19.31
CA VAL A 387 -0.97 7.20 -20.72
C VAL A 387 -2.43 6.80 -20.78
N VAL A 388 -3.17 7.35 -21.74
CA VAL A 388 -4.59 7.10 -21.92
C VAL A 388 -4.88 6.54 -23.32
N ASP A 389 -5.97 5.80 -23.46
CA ASP A 389 -6.49 5.35 -24.75
C ASP A 389 -7.23 6.47 -25.49
N SER A 390 -7.76 6.18 -26.68
CA SER A 390 -8.52 7.15 -27.49
C SER A 390 -9.83 7.61 -26.84
N ALA A 391 -10.31 6.91 -25.80
CA ALA A 391 -11.47 7.29 -25.01
C ALA A 391 -11.09 8.03 -23.72
N GLY A 392 -9.79 8.28 -23.48
CA GLY A 392 -9.29 8.96 -22.28
C GLY A 392 -9.18 8.06 -21.06
N ASN A 393 -9.40 6.75 -21.18
CA ASN A 393 -9.23 5.83 -20.06
C ASN A 393 -7.74 5.50 -19.85
N PRO A 394 -7.29 5.22 -18.61
CA PRO A 394 -5.93 4.77 -18.36
C PRO A 394 -5.56 3.58 -19.26
N ALA A 395 -4.50 3.75 -20.05
CA ALA A 395 -3.97 2.71 -20.90
C ALA A 395 -3.07 1.77 -20.10
N LEU A 396 -3.19 0.47 -20.34
CA LEU A 396 -2.34 -0.56 -19.75
C LEU A 396 -0.96 -0.56 -20.45
N VAL A 397 -0.05 0.33 -20.05
CA VAL A 397 1.33 0.44 -20.58
C VAL A 397 2.36 0.58 -19.47
N GLU A 398 3.62 0.21 -19.74
CA GLU A 398 4.75 0.41 -18.82
C GLU A 398 5.10 1.89 -18.71
N LEU A 399 5.30 2.37 -17.48
CA LEU A 399 5.61 3.78 -17.20
C LEU A 399 7.01 3.99 -16.65
N GLY A 400 7.83 2.95 -16.47
CA GLY A 400 9.22 3.09 -16.05
C GLY A 400 10.14 3.65 -17.13
N ASN A 401 11.24 4.30 -16.71
CA ASN A 401 12.34 4.77 -17.55
C ASN A 401 12.00 5.86 -18.58
N ILE A 402 10.93 6.64 -18.36
CA ILE A 402 10.59 7.80 -19.21
C ILE A 402 11.31 9.03 -18.66
N ALA A 403 12.12 9.67 -19.51
CA ALA A 403 13.01 10.74 -19.10
C ALA A 403 12.40 12.15 -19.24
N PHE A 404 12.62 12.97 -18.22
CA PHE A 404 12.19 14.35 -18.11
C PHE A 404 13.36 15.28 -17.80
N GLN A 405 13.23 16.54 -18.21
CA GLN A 405 14.20 17.59 -17.92
C GLN A 405 13.47 18.92 -17.69
N VAL A 406 13.93 19.68 -16.69
CA VAL A 406 13.46 21.05 -16.45
C VAL A 406 14.37 22.04 -17.16
N PHE A 407 13.77 23.08 -17.74
CA PHE A 407 14.44 24.19 -18.42
C PHE A 407 13.99 25.53 -17.83
N SER A 408 14.87 26.53 -17.88
CA SER A 408 14.50 27.93 -17.68
C SER A 408 13.66 28.45 -18.86
N SER A 409 13.02 29.62 -18.68
CA SER A 409 12.32 30.32 -19.77
C SER A 409 13.20 30.56 -21.01
N ASP A 410 14.51 30.67 -20.80
CA ASP A 410 15.49 30.95 -21.87
C ASP A 410 16.01 29.66 -22.53
N GLY A 411 15.47 28.50 -22.14
CA GLY A 411 15.78 27.21 -22.74
C GLY A 411 17.06 26.54 -22.20
N GLN A 412 17.62 27.02 -21.10
CA GLN A 412 18.75 26.34 -20.44
C GLN A 412 18.26 25.23 -19.51
N ALA A 413 18.89 24.05 -19.58
CA ALA A 413 18.57 22.93 -18.70
C ALA A 413 18.96 23.25 -17.24
N ILE A 414 18.06 22.95 -16.31
CA ILE A 414 18.27 23.10 -14.86
C ILE A 414 18.38 21.71 -14.26
N GLY A 415 19.57 21.38 -13.75
CA GLY A 415 19.89 20.07 -13.19
C GLY A 415 19.98 18.96 -14.24
N PRO A 416 20.31 17.72 -13.84
CA PRO A 416 20.27 16.55 -14.72
C PRO A 416 18.84 16.09 -15.05
N ALA A 417 18.74 15.25 -16.08
CA ALA A 417 17.49 14.58 -16.42
C ALA A 417 17.11 13.56 -15.34
N PHE A 418 15.82 13.33 -15.17
CA PHE A 418 15.26 12.42 -14.19
C PHE A 418 14.23 11.51 -14.85
N ILE A 419 14.10 10.28 -14.35
CA ILE A 419 13.31 9.23 -15.01
C ILE A 419 12.18 8.76 -14.10
N THR A 420 11.09 8.32 -14.72
CA THR A 420 9.98 7.67 -14.02
C THR A 420 10.38 6.28 -13.50
N ARG A 421 9.86 5.93 -12.32
CA ARG A 421 9.80 4.53 -11.84
C ARG A 421 8.64 3.79 -12.51
N SER A 422 8.50 2.47 -12.32
CA SER A 422 7.40 1.70 -12.94
C SER A 422 5.99 2.14 -12.52
N ASN A 423 5.87 2.84 -11.38
CA ASN A 423 4.62 3.49 -10.98
C ASN A 423 4.30 4.79 -11.74
N GLY A 424 5.18 5.25 -12.63
CA GLY A 424 5.03 6.48 -13.40
C GLY A 424 5.47 7.75 -12.67
N LEU A 425 6.04 7.65 -11.48
CA LEU A 425 6.54 8.79 -10.71
C LEU A 425 7.98 9.13 -11.08
N ALA A 426 8.26 10.38 -11.45
CA ALA A 426 9.60 10.93 -11.55
C ALA A 426 9.75 12.12 -10.60
N ILE A 427 10.92 12.30 -9.99
CA ILE A 427 11.20 13.41 -9.06
C ILE A 427 12.40 14.16 -9.58
N SER A 428 12.26 15.46 -9.79
CA SER A 428 13.37 16.29 -10.24
C SER A 428 14.42 16.44 -9.13
N PRO A 429 15.66 16.78 -9.51
CA PRO A 429 16.61 17.45 -8.61
C PRO A 429 16.01 18.74 -8.03
N ASP A 430 16.71 19.35 -7.07
CA ASP A 430 16.31 20.66 -6.57
C ASP A 430 16.35 21.71 -7.69
N ILE A 431 15.26 22.45 -7.83
CA ILE A 431 15.04 23.50 -8.83
C ILE A 431 14.61 24.81 -8.15
N PRO A 432 14.83 25.97 -8.80
CA PRO A 432 14.46 27.26 -8.21
C PRO A 432 12.95 27.42 -8.04
N MET A 433 12.53 27.99 -6.91
CA MET A 433 11.14 28.38 -6.68
C MET A 433 10.84 29.77 -7.23
N HIS A 434 9.55 30.03 -7.50
CA HIS A 434 9.02 31.33 -7.95
C HIS A 434 9.63 31.86 -9.27
N GLN A 435 10.21 30.98 -10.10
CA GLN A 435 10.69 31.28 -11.45
C GLN A 435 9.81 30.60 -12.51
N SER A 436 9.73 31.19 -13.70
CA SER A 436 9.07 30.55 -14.84
C SER A 436 9.95 29.47 -15.44
N LEU A 437 9.47 28.24 -15.40
CA LEU A 437 10.18 27.03 -15.81
C LEU A 437 9.37 26.27 -16.87
N VAL A 438 10.04 25.37 -17.58
CA VAL A 438 9.42 24.50 -18.59
C VAL A 438 9.84 23.06 -18.32
N LEU A 439 8.87 22.16 -18.16
CA LEU A 439 9.10 20.72 -18.11
C LEU A 439 9.00 20.12 -19.52
N ARG A 440 9.96 19.27 -19.89
CA ARG A 440 9.95 18.54 -21.17
C ARG A 440 10.08 17.04 -20.95
N GLU A 441 9.26 16.28 -21.67
CA GLU A 441 9.50 14.86 -21.91
C GLU A 441 10.56 14.71 -23.00
N LEU A 442 11.64 13.98 -22.70
CA LEU A 442 12.75 13.81 -23.64
C LEU A 442 12.44 12.77 -24.72
N ALA A 443 11.61 11.78 -24.42
CA ALA A 443 11.11 10.80 -25.37
C ALA A 443 9.75 10.25 -24.93
N PRO A 444 8.79 10.05 -25.86
CA PRO A 444 7.50 9.46 -25.54
C PRO A 444 7.61 7.99 -25.15
N PRO A 445 6.66 7.46 -24.34
CA PRO A 445 6.51 6.03 -24.15
C PRO A 445 6.31 5.31 -25.50
N PRO A 446 6.71 4.03 -25.60
CA PRO A 446 6.49 3.24 -26.80
C PRO A 446 5.02 3.25 -27.23
N ASN A 447 4.77 3.47 -28.53
CA ASN A 447 3.43 3.54 -29.12
C ASN A 447 2.53 4.68 -28.57
N SER A 448 3.13 5.78 -28.08
CA SER A 448 2.41 6.98 -27.65
C SER A 448 2.81 8.23 -28.45
N ASP A 449 1.94 9.25 -28.46
CA ASP A 449 2.33 10.60 -28.85
C ASP A 449 3.35 11.20 -27.85
N GLY A 450 4.01 12.30 -28.23
CA GLY A 450 4.86 13.07 -27.33
C GLY A 450 4.04 14.02 -26.48
N ALA A 451 4.38 14.15 -25.20
CA ALA A 451 3.79 15.18 -24.37
C ALA A 451 4.20 16.58 -24.85
N ALA A 452 3.28 17.54 -24.78
CA ALA A 452 3.62 18.94 -24.98
C ALA A 452 4.56 19.44 -23.87
N GLU A 453 5.34 20.49 -24.15
CA GLU A 453 6.11 21.18 -23.12
C GLU A 453 5.15 21.84 -22.11
N ILE A 454 5.46 21.70 -20.81
CA ILE A 454 4.58 22.17 -19.74
C ILE A 454 5.24 23.36 -19.05
N PRO A 455 4.80 24.61 -19.30
CA PRO A 455 5.25 25.76 -18.53
C PRO A 455 4.69 25.68 -17.11
N PHE A 456 5.52 25.95 -16.10
CA PHE A 456 5.12 25.94 -14.70
C PHE A 456 5.91 26.94 -13.86
N THR A 457 5.46 27.17 -12.62
CA THR A 457 6.18 27.95 -11.62
C THR A 457 6.07 27.22 -10.30
N LEU A 458 7.21 26.90 -9.69
CA LEU A 458 7.23 26.16 -8.44
C LEU A 458 6.87 27.09 -7.28
N THR A 459 5.60 27.04 -6.83
CA THR A 459 5.06 27.92 -5.78
C THR A 459 5.09 27.30 -4.38
N ARG A 460 5.32 26.00 -4.30
CA ARG A 460 5.48 25.22 -3.08
C ARG A 460 6.81 24.47 -3.16
N HIS A 461 7.41 24.13 -2.02
CA HIS A 461 8.67 23.36 -1.99
C HIS A 461 8.58 22.07 -2.82
N ARG A 462 7.37 21.54 -3.00
CA ARG A 462 7.07 20.34 -3.75
C ARG A 462 5.79 20.60 -4.54
N ASP A 463 5.84 20.36 -5.85
CA ASP A 463 4.69 20.59 -6.72
C ASP A 463 4.57 19.48 -7.76
N VAL A 464 3.34 19.20 -8.17
CA VAL A 464 3.01 18.04 -9.00
C VAL A 464 2.60 18.49 -10.39
N GLN A 465 3.14 17.83 -11.40
CA GLN A 465 2.72 17.93 -12.79
C GLN A 465 2.27 16.57 -13.30
N ILE A 466 1.06 16.53 -13.85
CA ILE A 466 0.53 15.34 -14.51
C ILE A 466 0.88 15.44 -16.00
N VAL A 467 1.64 14.46 -16.49
CA VAL A 467 2.02 14.39 -17.91
C VAL A 467 1.25 13.25 -18.55
N VAL A 468 0.37 13.58 -19.49
CA VAL A 468 -0.51 12.61 -20.17
C VAL A 468 -0.08 12.45 -21.62
N ASN A 469 0.07 11.20 -22.05
CA ASN A 469 0.23 10.85 -23.47
C ASN A 469 -0.94 9.98 -23.92
N HIS A 470 -1.26 10.02 -25.20
CA HIS A 470 -2.28 9.20 -25.82
C HIS A 470 -1.62 8.03 -26.56
N ARG A 471 -2.15 6.83 -26.33
CA ARG A 471 -1.75 5.64 -27.07
C ARG A 471 -2.12 5.82 -28.54
N ARG A 472 -1.16 5.66 -29.45
CA ARG A 472 -1.42 5.64 -30.89
C ARG A 472 -2.22 4.38 -31.21
N GLN A 473 -3.33 4.53 -31.93
CA GLN A 473 -4.05 3.37 -32.44
C GLN A 473 -3.21 2.68 -33.52
N PRO A 474 -3.14 1.34 -33.54
CA PRO A 474 -2.57 0.65 -34.69
C PRO A 474 -3.40 1.02 -35.93
N GLY A 475 -2.73 1.44 -36.99
CA GLY A 475 -3.41 1.75 -38.25
C GLY A 475 -4.17 0.53 -38.79
N PRO A 476 -5.14 0.70 -39.70
CA PRO A 476 -5.98 -0.37 -40.24
C PRO A 476 -5.20 -1.51 -40.93
N TYR A 477 -3.88 -1.35 -41.11
CA TYR A 477 -2.98 -2.32 -41.72
C TYR A 477 -1.81 -2.76 -40.83
N GLY A 478 -1.91 -2.61 -39.51
CA GLY A 478 -0.98 -3.26 -38.56
C GLY A 478 0.51 -2.89 -38.73
N GLY A 479 0.83 -1.63 -39.02
CA GLY A 479 2.20 -1.11 -39.03
C GLY A 479 2.44 -0.14 -37.88
N THR A 480 3.59 -0.29 -37.22
CA THR A 480 4.10 0.51 -36.09
C THR A 480 4.27 1.99 -36.40
#